data_AF-A0A964AHW9-F1
#
_entry.id   AF-A0A964AHW9-F1
#
_cell.length_a   1.000
_cell.length_b   1.000
_cell.length_c   1.000
_cell.angle_alpha   90.00
_cell.angle_beta   90.00
_cell.angle_gamma   90.00
#
_symmetry.space_group_name_H-M   'P 1'
#
loop_
_entity.id
_entity.type
_entity.pdbx_description
1 polymer ?
#
loop_
_entity_poly.entity_id
_entity_poly.type
_entity_poly.pdbx_seq_one_letter_code
_entity_poly.pdbx_strand_id
1 'polypeptide(L)'
;MSAGAPAWPRLAAAQVAALGLTALIAWTLRPAEGPPPPPAPEVVAAALPVLAARAETTERTLGAALPPQAEASTAGFVALQAQAAGLSLGDLGWSLRPRQGPLVPVELRVTARGDPLNVPILVDGLFRQSRPVLVTRLTLHRESDTTAWLGLQARFFRPTAPDPTWPEAAAARAWGDPGPDLAEALGEAARLALLDAFTAHLPRMEAASAANRRAVMRALPAVIRAIDAGERVEATLELRDGALLVR
;
A
#
# COMPACT_ATOMS: atom_id res chain seq x y z
N MET A 1 -21.29 -19.15 45.33
CA MET A 1 -20.16 -18.30 44.90
C MET A 1 -19.22 -19.18 44.09
N SER A 2 -19.29 -19.16 42.75
CA SER A 2 -18.35 -19.95 41.95
C SER A 2 -17.01 -19.22 41.90
N ALA A 3 -15.95 -19.91 42.30
CA ALA A 3 -14.59 -19.43 42.15
C ALA A 3 -14.32 -19.31 40.65
N GLY A 4 -14.16 -18.08 40.15
CA GLY A 4 -13.78 -17.82 38.77
C GLY A 4 -12.48 -18.55 38.47
N ALA A 5 -12.48 -19.41 37.45
CA ALA A 5 -11.28 -20.12 37.01
C ALA A 5 -10.15 -19.09 36.80
N PRO A 6 -8.95 -19.32 37.37
CA PRO A 6 -7.89 -18.33 37.32
C PRO A 6 -7.50 -18.05 35.86
N ALA A 7 -7.28 -16.79 35.50
CA ALA A 7 -7.06 -16.35 34.11
C ALA A 7 -5.71 -16.81 33.51
N TRP A 8 -4.84 -17.43 34.32
CA TRP A 8 -3.50 -17.82 33.92
C TRP A 8 -3.42 -18.83 32.76
N PRO A 9 -4.31 -19.84 32.60
CA PRO A 9 -4.25 -20.78 31.49
C PRO A 9 -4.56 -20.09 30.15
N ARG A 10 -5.47 -19.11 30.17
CA ARG A 10 -5.81 -18.31 28.99
C ARG A 10 -4.68 -17.34 28.61
N LEU A 11 -4.02 -16.75 29.60
CA LEU A 11 -2.84 -15.90 29.40
C LEU A 11 -1.63 -16.71 28.91
N ALA A 12 -1.43 -17.93 29.43
CA ALA A 12 -0.38 -18.83 28.96
C ALA A 12 -0.64 -19.31 27.53
N ALA A 13 -1.88 -19.70 27.19
CA ALA A 13 -2.25 -20.05 25.82
C ALA A 13 -2.08 -18.87 24.84
N ALA A 14 -2.46 -17.65 25.25
CA ALA A 14 -2.25 -16.45 24.46
C ALA A 14 -0.75 -16.11 24.27
N GLN A 15 0.07 -16.30 25.30
CA GLN A 15 1.52 -16.14 25.19
C GLN A 15 2.16 -17.20 24.31
N VAL A 16 1.74 -18.47 24.40
CA VAL A 16 2.23 -19.55 23.54
C VAL A 16 1.81 -19.33 22.08
N ALA A 17 0.57 -18.89 21.83
CA ALA A 17 0.11 -18.52 20.50
C ALA A 17 0.86 -17.29 19.96
N ALA A 18 1.10 -16.27 20.79
CA ALA A 18 1.87 -15.09 20.41
C ALA A 18 3.35 -15.42 20.14
N LEU A 19 3.96 -16.30 20.93
CA LEU A 19 5.34 -16.76 20.76
C LEU A 19 5.47 -17.68 19.54
N GLY A 20 4.51 -18.59 19.32
CA GLY A 20 4.45 -19.43 18.12
C GLY A 20 4.23 -18.59 16.86
N LEU A 21 3.37 -17.57 16.93
CA LEU A 21 3.17 -16.61 15.85
C LEU A 21 4.42 -15.78 15.61
N THR A 22 5.06 -15.27 16.66
CA THR A 22 6.30 -14.47 16.52
C THR A 22 7.45 -15.32 15.99
N ALA A 23 7.56 -16.57 16.40
CA ALA A 23 8.53 -17.54 15.88
C ALA A 23 8.24 -17.86 14.41
N LEU A 24 6.98 -18.03 14.02
CA LEU A 24 6.56 -18.21 12.64
C LEU A 24 6.85 -16.95 11.81
N ILE A 25 6.50 -15.76 12.28
CA ILE A 25 6.81 -14.48 11.62
C ILE A 25 8.33 -14.26 11.48
N ALA A 26 9.11 -14.58 12.52
CA ALA A 26 10.56 -14.45 12.49
C ALA A 26 11.23 -15.50 11.58
N TRP A 27 10.69 -16.71 11.53
CA TRP A 27 11.11 -17.77 10.62
C TRP A 27 10.82 -17.39 9.17
N THR A 28 9.65 -16.79 8.93
CA THR A 28 9.17 -16.46 7.59
C THR A 28 9.83 -15.23 6.96
N LEU A 29 10.31 -14.29 7.78
CA LEU A 29 10.88 -13.02 7.31
C LEU A 29 12.42 -13.00 7.26
N ARG A 30 13.11 -14.06 7.68
CA ARG A 30 14.58 -14.07 7.77
C ARG A 30 15.26 -14.41 6.44
N PRO A 31 16.15 -13.54 5.94
CA PRO A 31 17.12 -13.92 4.92
C PRO A 31 18.37 -14.50 5.62
N ALA A 32 18.75 -15.72 5.24
CA ALA A 32 20.14 -16.21 5.24
C ALA A 32 20.79 -16.90 6.48
N GLU A 33 20.16 -17.07 7.65
CA GLU A 33 20.76 -17.91 8.72
C GLU A 33 19.77 -18.92 9.27
N GLY A 34 20.01 -20.20 8.91
CA GLY A 34 19.43 -21.46 9.41
C GLY A 34 18.03 -21.42 10.04
N PRO A 35 17.02 -22.14 9.50
CA PRO A 35 15.68 -22.11 10.06
C PRO A 35 15.69 -22.66 11.50
N PRO A 36 15.16 -21.94 12.51
CA PRO A 36 14.77 -22.58 13.77
C PRO A 36 13.84 -23.77 13.49
N PRO A 37 13.85 -24.80 14.36
CA PRO A 37 12.96 -25.94 14.18
C PRO A 37 11.52 -25.44 14.08
N PRO A 38 10.73 -25.99 13.15
CA PRO A 38 9.35 -25.59 12.99
C PRO A 38 8.56 -25.77 14.30
N PRO A 39 7.59 -24.88 14.60
CA PRO A 39 6.70 -25.09 15.74
C PRO A 39 5.93 -26.42 15.61
N ALA A 40 5.62 -27.05 16.74
CA ALA A 40 4.83 -28.28 16.74
C ALA A 40 3.44 -28.04 16.10
N PRO A 41 2.89 -28.98 15.32
CA PRO A 41 1.59 -28.82 14.65
C PRO A 41 0.44 -28.46 15.61
N GLU A 42 0.48 -28.99 16.83
CA GLU A 42 -0.48 -28.70 17.90
C GLU A 42 -0.47 -27.22 18.33
N VAL A 43 0.70 -26.58 18.30
CA VAL A 43 0.86 -25.14 18.59
C VAL A 43 0.28 -24.30 17.45
N VAL A 44 0.45 -24.74 16.21
CA VAL A 44 -0.14 -24.08 15.03
C VAL A 44 -1.67 -24.20 15.06
N ALA A 45 -2.20 -25.39 15.34
CA ALA A 45 -3.64 -25.64 15.47
C ALA A 45 -4.27 -24.80 16.59
N ALA A 46 -3.59 -24.64 17.73
CA ALA A 46 -4.05 -23.79 18.83
C ALA A 46 -4.02 -22.29 18.49
N ALA A 47 -3.17 -21.85 17.54
CA ALA A 47 -3.05 -20.47 17.12
C ALA A 47 -4.08 -20.05 16.05
N LEU A 48 -4.70 -21.01 15.35
CA LEU A 48 -5.64 -20.77 14.24
C LEU A 48 -6.81 -19.83 14.58
N PRO A 49 -7.55 -20.00 15.71
CA PRO A 49 -8.65 -19.10 16.04
C PRO A 49 -8.20 -17.66 16.33
N VAL A 50 -6.99 -17.51 16.89
CA VAL A 50 -6.39 -16.19 17.19
C VAL A 50 -5.96 -15.50 15.90
N LEU A 51 -5.38 -16.26 14.96
CA LEU A 51 -5.05 -15.79 13.62
C LEU A 51 -6.30 -15.32 12.87
N ALA A 52 -7.39 -16.10 12.89
CA ALA A 52 -8.65 -15.74 12.23
C ALA A 52 -9.28 -14.46 12.81
N ALA A 53 -9.33 -14.31 14.13
CA ALA A 53 -9.86 -13.10 14.77
C ALA A 53 -8.99 -11.85 14.50
N ARG A 54 -7.67 -12.05 14.36
CA ARG A 54 -6.73 -11.00 14.00
C ARG A 54 -6.85 -10.61 12.53
N ALA A 55 -7.06 -11.58 11.63
CA ALA A 55 -7.36 -11.35 10.22
C ALA A 55 -8.52 -10.39 10.03
N GLU A 56 -9.63 -10.66 10.72
CA GLU A 56 -10.82 -9.82 10.61
C GLU A 56 -10.55 -8.37 11.09
N THR A 57 -9.75 -8.21 12.14
CA THR A 57 -9.40 -6.89 12.69
C THR A 57 -8.42 -6.14 11.79
N THR A 58 -7.41 -6.84 11.26
CA THR A 58 -6.42 -6.29 10.33
C THR A 58 -7.09 -5.94 9.00
N GLU A 59 -8.00 -6.77 8.46
CA GLU A 59 -8.77 -6.48 7.25
C GLU A 59 -9.69 -5.26 7.39
N ARG A 60 -10.37 -5.10 8.53
CA ARG A 60 -11.13 -3.89 8.83
C ARG A 60 -10.25 -2.63 8.86
N THR A 61 -9.01 -2.76 9.30
CA THR A 61 -8.02 -1.66 9.33
C THR A 61 -7.43 -1.38 7.93
N LEU A 62 -7.35 -2.42 7.09
CA LEU A 62 -6.82 -2.39 5.72
C LEU A 62 -7.79 -1.85 4.67
N GLY A 63 -8.93 -1.26 5.06
CA GLY A 63 -9.74 -0.43 4.14
C GLY A 63 -8.92 0.67 3.40
N ALA A 64 -7.68 0.92 3.84
CA ALA A 64 -6.68 1.80 3.24
C ALA A 64 -5.65 1.11 2.29
N ALA A 65 -5.55 -0.22 2.24
CA ALA A 65 -4.64 -0.95 1.36
C ALA A 65 -5.29 -1.25 -0.01
N LEU A 66 -4.50 -1.33 -1.07
CA LEU A 66 -4.95 -1.73 -2.41
C LEU A 66 -5.03 -3.27 -2.52
N PRO A 67 -6.22 -3.91 -2.48
CA PRO A 67 -6.39 -5.20 -3.15
C PRO A 67 -6.22 -5.01 -4.67
N PRO A 68 -5.91 -6.07 -5.45
CA PRO A 68 -5.76 -5.99 -6.91
C PRO A 68 -6.97 -5.31 -7.60
N GLN A 69 -8.16 -5.54 -7.07
CA GLN A 69 -9.43 -4.97 -7.55
C GLN A 69 -9.52 -3.45 -7.37
N ALA A 70 -8.82 -2.90 -6.37
CA ALA A 70 -8.88 -1.50 -6.02
C ALA A 70 -8.06 -0.59 -6.96
N GLU A 71 -7.22 -1.14 -7.84
CA GLU A 71 -6.60 -0.39 -8.94
C GLU A 71 -7.68 0.09 -9.92
N ALA A 72 -8.65 -0.76 -10.27
CA ALA A 72 -9.77 -0.41 -11.12
C ALA A 72 -10.69 0.65 -10.48
N SER A 73 -11.01 0.52 -9.19
CA SER A 73 -11.78 1.54 -8.46
C SER A 73 -11.05 2.87 -8.38
N THR A 74 -9.72 2.85 -8.22
CA THR A 74 -8.89 4.06 -8.19
C THR A 74 -8.86 4.72 -9.56
N ALA A 75 -8.71 3.93 -10.62
CA ALA A 75 -8.77 4.42 -12.00
C ALA A 75 -10.13 5.09 -12.30
N GLY A 76 -11.23 4.44 -11.94
CA GLY A 76 -12.57 4.99 -12.09
C GLY A 76 -12.77 6.29 -11.32
N PHE A 77 -12.31 6.35 -10.07
CA PHE A 77 -12.36 7.58 -9.27
C PHE A 77 -11.55 8.71 -9.91
N VAL A 78 -10.33 8.45 -10.38
CA VAL A 78 -9.47 9.45 -11.01
C VAL A 78 -10.08 9.95 -12.33
N ALA A 79 -10.69 9.06 -13.12
CA ALA A 79 -11.41 9.44 -14.32
C ALA A 79 -12.60 10.37 -14.00
N LEU A 80 -13.38 10.05 -12.96
CA LEU A 80 -14.47 10.90 -12.50
C LEU A 80 -13.99 12.27 -11.99
N GLN A 81 -12.87 12.31 -11.25
CA GLN A 81 -12.29 13.58 -10.79
C GLN A 81 -11.80 14.45 -11.94
N ALA A 82 -11.13 13.85 -12.95
CA ALA A 82 -10.70 14.59 -14.13
C ALA A 82 -11.90 15.18 -14.88
N GLN A 83 -12.94 14.38 -15.08
CA GLN A 83 -14.17 14.85 -15.73
C GLN A 83 -14.86 15.96 -14.92
N ALA A 84 -14.96 15.82 -13.60
CA ALA A 84 -15.52 16.83 -12.71
C ALA A 84 -14.70 18.13 -12.71
N ALA A 85 -13.38 18.02 -12.91
CA ALA A 85 -12.49 19.15 -13.11
C ALA A 85 -12.53 19.73 -14.54
N GLY A 86 -13.33 19.19 -15.46
CA GLY A 86 -13.36 19.64 -16.85
C GLY A 86 -12.09 19.29 -17.64
N LEU A 87 -11.33 18.28 -17.21
CA LEU A 87 -10.15 17.76 -17.90
C LEU A 87 -10.55 16.56 -18.76
N SER A 88 -10.06 16.53 -19.98
CA SER A 88 -10.15 15.36 -20.88
C SER A 88 -9.06 14.37 -20.53
N LEU A 89 -9.42 13.20 -20.02
CA LEU A 89 -8.47 12.14 -19.71
C LEU A 89 -7.92 11.52 -21.00
N GLY A 90 -6.60 11.37 -21.08
CA GLY A 90 -5.94 10.56 -22.10
C GLY A 90 -5.68 9.16 -21.58
N ASP A 91 -4.41 8.78 -21.52
CA ASP A 91 -3.97 7.48 -21.01
C ASP A 91 -4.05 7.38 -19.49
N LEU A 92 -4.54 6.22 -19.02
CA LEU A 92 -4.46 5.78 -17.63
C LEU A 92 -3.81 4.41 -17.57
N GLY A 93 -2.69 4.29 -16.85
CA GLY A 93 -1.91 3.06 -16.79
C GLY A 93 -1.36 2.76 -15.40
N TRP A 94 -1.18 1.47 -15.12
CA TRP A 94 -0.62 0.97 -13.87
C TRP A 94 0.65 0.21 -14.14
N SER A 95 1.64 0.37 -13.25
CA SER A 95 2.85 -0.44 -13.28
C SER A 95 3.28 -0.80 -11.86
N LEU A 96 3.67 -2.07 -11.70
CA LEU A 96 4.27 -2.52 -10.46
C LEU A 96 5.73 -2.09 -10.42
N ARG A 97 6.16 -1.56 -9.29
CA ARG A 97 7.58 -1.32 -9.00
C ARG A 97 8.15 -2.51 -8.23
N PRO A 98 9.48 -2.68 -8.24
CA PRO A 98 10.14 -3.70 -7.42
C PRO A 98 9.70 -3.60 -5.95
N ARG A 99 9.54 -4.77 -5.32
CA ARG A 99 9.14 -4.90 -3.91
C ARG A 99 10.12 -4.14 -3.01
N GLN A 100 9.59 -3.43 -2.02
CA GLN A 100 10.36 -2.74 -0.99
C GLN A 100 9.92 -3.22 0.39
N GLY A 101 10.55 -4.28 0.89
CA GLY A 101 10.17 -4.89 2.18
C GLY A 101 8.75 -5.46 2.14
N PRO A 102 7.86 -5.14 3.10
CA PRO A 102 6.47 -5.64 3.09
C PRO A 102 5.57 -4.92 2.08
N LEU A 103 6.08 -3.90 1.37
CA LEU A 103 5.32 -3.05 0.46
C LEU A 103 5.62 -3.38 -1.00
N VAL A 104 4.57 -3.39 -1.82
CA VAL A 104 4.69 -3.34 -3.27
C VAL A 104 4.20 -1.97 -3.72
N PRO A 105 5.09 -1.10 -4.22
CA PRO A 105 4.67 0.18 -4.77
C PRO A 105 3.97 -0.04 -6.12
N VAL A 106 2.81 0.58 -6.26
CA VAL A 106 2.02 0.57 -7.50
C VAL A 106 2.03 1.99 -8.05
N GLU A 107 2.56 2.17 -9.26
CA GLU A 107 2.64 3.46 -9.91
C GLU A 107 1.48 3.62 -10.90
N LEU A 108 0.64 4.62 -10.63
CA LEU A 108 -0.39 5.13 -11.52
C LEU A 108 0.23 6.20 -12.42
N ARG A 109 -0.06 6.11 -13.71
CA ARG A 109 0.23 7.14 -14.71
C ARG A 109 -1.07 7.63 -15.30
N VAL A 110 -1.24 8.94 -15.35
CA VAL A 110 -2.41 9.60 -15.91
C VAL A 110 -1.92 10.70 -16.83
N THR A 111 -2.51 10.77 -18.01
CA THR A 111 -2.40 11.96 -18.86
C THR A 111 -3.77 12.61 -18.99
N ALA A 112 -3.79 13.93 -19.05
CA ALA A 112 -5.02 14.68 -19.25
C ALA A 112 -4.74 15.96 -20.02
N ARG A 113 -5.79 16.56 -20.58
CA ARG A 113 -5.75 17.86 -21.26
C ARG A 113 -6.87 18.76 -20.76
N GLY A 114 -6.62 20.04 -20.69
CA GLY A 114 -7.65 21.04 -20.38
C GLY A 114 -7.05 22.30 -19.79
N ASP A 115 -7.90 23.10 -19.14
CA ASP A 115 -7.44 24.33 -18.50
C ASP A 115 -6.45 24.01 -17.36
N PRO A 116 -5.23 24.58 -17.35
CA PRO A 116 -4.25 24.36 -16.30
C PRO A 116 -4.76 24.77 -14.90
N LEU A 117 -5.71 25.70 -14.80
CA LEU A 117 -6.36 26.10 -13.54
C LEU A 117 -7.18 24.98 -12.90
N ASN A 118 -7.56 23.96 -13.67
CA ASN A 118 -8.32 22.80 -13.19
C ASN A 118 -7.44 21.66 -12.68
N VAL A 119 -6.14 21.66 -12.99
CA VAL A 119 -5.16 20.67 -12.52
C VAL A 119 -5.15 20.51 -10.98
N PRO A 120 -5.21 21.58 -10.17
CA PRO A 120 -5.27 21.45 -8.71
C PRO A 120 -6.47 20.63 -8.21
N ILE A 121 -7.60 20.65 -8.93
CA ILE A 121 -8.80 19.90 -8.55
C ILE A 121 -8.53 18.40 -8.68
N LEU A 122 -7.98 17.96 -9.82
CA LEU A 122 -7.59 16.56 -10.05
C LEU A 122 -6.54 16.09 -9.04
N VAL A 123 -5.50 16.90 -8.82
CA VAL A 123 -4.41 16.56 -7.90
C VAL A 123 -4.89 16.48 -6.45
N ASP A 124 -5.73 17.42 -5.99
CA ASP A 124 -6.32 17.36 -4.65
C ASP A 124 -7.27 16.16 -4.50
N GLY A 125 -8.06 15.86 -5.53
CA GLY A 125 -8.92 14.68 -5.58
C GLY A 125 -8.15 13.37 -5.38
N LEU A 126 -6.97 13.25 -6.00
CA LEU A 126 -6.08 12.10 -5.79
C LEU A 126 -5.67 11.93 -4.32
N PHE A 127 -5.34 13.03 -3.63
CA PHE A 127 -4.97 12.99 -2.21
C PHE A 127 -6.15 12.78 -1.26
N ARG A 128 -7.40 12.98 -1.71
CA ARG A 128 -8.62 12.73 -0.91
C ARG A 128 -9.06 11.28 -0.91
N GLN A 129 -8.38 10.42 -1.65
CA GLN A 129 -8.64 8.99 -1.57
C GLN A 129 -8.41 8.48 -0.15
N SER A 130 -9.12 7.42 0.22
CA SER A 130 -9.03 6.77 1.53
C SER A 130 -7.68 6.09 1.83
N ARG A 131 -6.63 6.42 1.07
CA ARG A 131 -5.35 5.71 1.06
C ARG A 131 -4.18 6.68 0.87
N PRO A 132 -3.01 6.39 1.46
CA PRO A 132 -1.80 7.18 1.22
C PRO A 132 -1.38 7.15 -0.25
N VAL A 133 -1.09 8.32 -0.80
CA VAL A 133 -0.61 8.48 -2.17
C VAL A 133 0.55 9.47 -2.19
N LEU A 134 1.53 9.19 -3.04
CA LEU A 134 2.62 10.13 -3.31
C LEU A 134 2.56 10.54 -4.77
N VAL A 135 2.37 11.83 -5.03
CA VAL A 135 2.63 12.38 -6.35
C VAL A 135 4.14 12.41 -6.53
N THR A 136 4.64 11.55 -7.42
CA THR A 136 6.09 11.39 -7.68
C THR A 136 6.55 12.26 -8.82
N ARG A 137 5.68 12.50 -9.80
CA ARG A 137 5.95 13.42 -10.90
C ARG A 137 4.66 14.08 -11.35
N LEU A 138 4.71 15.39 -11.59
CA LEU A 138 3.65 16.14 -12.26
C LEU A 138 4.31 17.02 -13.30
N THR A 139 3.99 16.81 -14.56
CA THR A 139 4.48 17.58 -15.70
C THR A 139 3.31 18.33 -16.30
N LEU A 140 3.46 19.64 -16.47
CA LEU A 140 2.52 20.49 -17.16
C LEU A 140 3.20 21.09 -18.38
N HIS A 141 2.56 20.95 -19.52
CA HIS A 141 3.03 21.46 -20.80
C HIS A 141 1.93 22.28 -21.45
N ARG A 142 2.21 23.52 -21.84
CA ARG A 142 1.21 24.36 -22.53
C ARG A 142 1.09 23.90 -23.99
N GLU A 143 -0.09 23.46 -24.39
CA GLU A 143 -0.38 23.13 -25.79
C GLU A 143 -0.96 24.36 -26.53
N SER A 144 -1.74 25.20 -25.85
CA SER A 144 -2.33 26.43 -26.40
C SER A 144 -2.60 27.47 -25.31
N ASP A 145 -3.17 28.63 -25.67
CA ASP A 145 -3.49 29.69 -24.71
C ASP A 145 -4.43 29.23 -23.58
N THR A 146 -5.34 28.29 -23.87
CA THR A 146 -6.37 27.82 -22.94
C THR A 146 -6.24 26.35 -22.57
N THR A 147 -5.29 25.62 -23.16
CA THR A 147 -5.14 24.17 -22.98
C THR A 147 -3.72 23.81 -22.59
N ALA A 148 -3.59 23.04 -21.52
CA ALA A 148 -2.36 22.40 -21.11
C ALA A 148 -2.51 20.88 -21.16
N TRP A 149 -1.45 20.22 -21.58
CA TRP A 149 -1.23 18.80 -21.35
C TRP A 149 -0.68 18.59 -19.94
N LEU A 150 -1.22 17.58 -19.27
CA LEU A 150 -0.84 17.15 -17.94
C LEU A 150 -0.33 15.71 -18.02
N GLY A 151 0.85 15.46 -17.45
CA GLY A 151 1.35 14.13 -17.12
C GLY A 151 1.48 13.98 -15.60
N LEU A 152 0.75 13.06 -15.01
CA LEU A 152 0.76 12.78 -13.58
C LEU A 152 1.25 11.36 -13.32
N GLN A 153 2.23 11.23 -12.42
CA GLN A 153 2.65 9.96 -11.85
C GLN A 153 2.43 9.98 -10.34
N ALA A 154 1.69 8.99 -9.87
CA ALA A 154 1.37 8.81 -8.48
C ALA A 154 1.72 7.41 -8.03
N ARG A 155 2.19 7.28 -6.79
CA ARG A 155 2.58 6.02 -6.18
C ARG A 155 1.64 5.72 -5.04
N PHE A 156 1.05 4.54 -5.12
CA PHE A 156 0.32 3.90 -4.05
C PHE A 156 1.11 2.71 -3.53
N PHE A 157 0.62 2.10 -2.47
CA PHE A 157 1.26 0.97 -1.83
C PHE A 157 0.22 -0.11 -1.56
N ARG A 158 0.57 -1.34 -1.90
CA ARG A 158 -0.19 -2.53 -1.49
C ARG A 158 0.69 -3.43 -0.60
N PRO A 159 0.10 -4.21 0.30
CA PRO A 159 0.83 -5.27 0.98
C PRO A 159 1.38 -6.25 -0.05
N THR A 160 2.54 -6.81 0.23
CA THR A 160 3.06 -7.87 -0.63
C THR A 160 2.14 -9.08 -0.51
N ALA A 161 1.73 -9.63 -1.65
CA ALA A 161 1.12 -10.95 -1.65
C ALA A 161 2.15 -11.95 -1.08
N PRO A 162 1.74 -12.88 -0.20
CA PRO A 162 2.57 -14.04 0.08
C PRO A 162 2.86 -14.73 -1.26
N ASP A 163 4.11 -15.14 -1.49
CA ASP A 163 4.43 -15.99 -2.63
C ASP A 163 3.57 -17.26 -2.48
N PRO A 164 2.66 -17.57 -3.41
CA PRO A 164 1.70 -18.67 -3.23
C PRO A 164 2.40 -20.03 -3.15
N THR A 165 3.62 -20.14 -3.68
CA THR A 165 4.40 -21.38 -3.65
C THR A 165 5.21 -21.54 -2.36
N TRP A 166 5.37 -20.45 -1.62
CA TRP A 166 6.25 -20.42 -0.46
C TRP A 166 5.66 -21.07 0.80
N PRO A 167 4.36 -20.96 1.16
CA PRO A 167 3.80 -21.66 2.32
C PRO A 167 3.90 -23.17 2.15
N GLU A 168 3.51 -23.68 0.98
CA GLU A 168 3.60 -25.11 0.66
C GLU A 168 5.04 -25.59 0.59
N ALA A 169 5.94 -24.90 -0.10
CA ALA A 169 7.35 -25.31 -0.20
C ALA A 169 8.13 -25.15 1.12
N ALA A 170 7.79 -24.16 1.93
CA ALA A 170 8.39 -23.98 3.25
C ALA A 170 7.84 -25.01 4.25
N ALA A 171 6.54 -25.28 4.21
CA ALA A 171 5.92 -26.33 5.01
C ALA A 171 6.42 -27.72 4.62
N ALA A 172 6.53 -28.00 3.31
CA ALA A 172 7.06 -29.25 2.76
C ALA A 172 8.49 -29.55 3.26
N ARG A 173 9.33 -28.51 3.33
CA ARG A 173 10.72 -28.62 3.83
C ARG A 173 10.80 -28.80 5.34
N ALA A 174 9.83 -28.29 6.08
CA ALA A 174 9.84 -28.27 7.54
C ALA A 174 9.15 -29.49 8.16
N TRP A 175 8.06 -29.97 7.55
CA TRP A 175 7.21 -31.03 8.12
C TRP A 175 7.01 -32.25 7.18
N GLY A 176 7.63 -32.28 6.00
CA GLY A 176 7.21 -33.22 4.95
C GLY A 176 5.89 -32.76 4.34
N ASP A 177 5.05 -33.65 3.80
CA ASP A 177 3.74 -33.25 3.26
C ASP A 177 2.83 -32.72 4.39
N PRO A 178 2.56 -31.40 4.46
CA PRO A 178 1.83 -30.80 5.57
C PRO A 178 0.33 -31.12 5.53
N GLY A 179 -0.18 -31.66 4.41
CA GLY A 179 -1.60 -31.74 4.14
C GLY A 179 -2.23 -30.36 3.87
N PRO A 180 -3.43 -30.32 3.25
CA PRO A 180 -4.05 -29.08 2.78
C PRO A 180 -4.39 -28.09 3.90
N ASP A 181 -4.91 -28.57 5.03
CA ASP A 181 -5.37 -27.72 6.13
C ASP A 181 -4.23 -26.94 6.80
N LEU A 182 -3.06 -27.58 6.97
CA LEU A 182 -1.89 -26.93 7.55
C LEU A 182 -1.22 -25.97 6.55
N ALA A 183 -1.21 -26.30 5.26
CA ALA A 183 -0.72 -25.41 4.20
C ALA A 183 -1.57 -24.13 4.12
N GLU A 184 -2.89 -24.25 4.18
CA GLU A 184 -3.82 -23.12 4.21
C GLU A 184 -3.60 -22.26 5.47
N ALA A 185 -3.49 -22.88 6.65
CA ALA A 185 -3.21 -22.21 7.90
C ALA A 185 -1.91 -21.38 7.88
N LEU A 186 -0.84 -21.95 7.32
CA LEU A 186 0.46 -21.30 7.19
C LEU A 186 0.43 -20.16 6.17
N GLY A 187 -0.29 -20.36 5.05
CA GLY A 187 -0.53 -19.31 4.06
C GLY A 187 -1.26 -18.11 4.66
N GLU A 188 -2.30 -18.36 5.45
CA GLU A 188 -3.07 -17.32 6.13
C GLU A 188 -2.25 -16.61 7.22
N ALA A 189 -1.51 -17.34 8.04
CA ALA A 189 -0.61 -16.76 9.04
C ALA A 189 0.45 -15.85 8.42
N ALA A 190 1.04 -16.27 7.30
CA ALA A 190 2.02 -15.47 6.57
C ALA A 190 1.41 -14.23 5.91
N ARG A 191 0.20 -14.37 5.36
CA ARG A 191 -0.58 -13.22 4.88
C ARG A 191 -0.75 -12.20 6.00
N LEU A 192 -1.18 -12.64 7.18
CA LEU A 192 -1.39 -11.78 8.35
C LEU A 192 -0.11 -11.11 8.85
N ALA A 193 1.01 -11.84 8.85
CA ALA A 193 2.32 -11.29 9.18
C ALA A 193 2.70 -10.14 8.25
N LEU A 194 2.50 -10.31 6.94
CA LEU A 194 2.77 -9.30 5.93
C LEU A 194 1.84 -8.10 6.06
N LEU A 195 0.58 -8.33 6.45
CA LEU A 195 -0.41 -7.29 6.70
C LEU A 195 -0.10 -6.49 7.98
N ASP A 196 0.32 -7.14 9.06
CA ASP A 196 0.76 -6.48 10.29
C ASP A 196 2.01 -5.64 10.02
N ALA A 197 2.97 -6.19 9.26
CA ALA A 197 4.14 -5.45 8.81
C ALA A 197 3.76 -4.25 7.94
N PHE A 198 2.80 -4.39 7.02
CA PHE A 198 2.26 -3.27 6.24
C PHE A 198 1.63 -2.20 7.14
N THR A 199 0.79 -2.61 8.09
CA THR A 199 0.06 -1.72 9.00
C THR A 199 1.00 -0.91 9.89
N ALA A 200 2.12 -1.51 10.33
CA ALA A 200 3.18 -0.81 11.06
C ALA A 200 3.81 0.35 10.26
N HIS A 201 3.79 0.29 8.92
CA HIS A 201 4.32 1.35 8.05
C HIS A 201 3.28 2.43 7.68
N LEU A 202 1.99 2.16 7.91
CA LEU A 202 0.89 3.03 7.48
C LEU A 202 0.99 4.47 8.06
N PRO A 203 1.24 4.70 9.36
CA PRO A 203 1.33 6.07 9.90
C PRO A 203 2.45 6.90 9.24
N ARG A 204 3.58 6.26 8.92
CA ARG A 204 4.69 6.92 8.22
C ARG A 204 4.31 7.28 6.79
N MET A 205 3.59 6.39 6.10
CA MET A 205 3.10 6.63 4.75
C MET A 205 2.04 7.74 4.70
N GLU A 206 1.13 7.78 5.67
CA GLU A 206 0.14 8.85 5.82
C GLU A 206 0.81 10.20 6.08
N ALA A 207 1.80 10.25 6.98
CA ALA A 207 2.57 11.47 7.23
C ALA A 207 3.32 11.95 5.97
N ALA A 208 3.93 11.01 5.23
CA ALA A 208 4.62 11.32 3.97
C ALA A 208 3.64 11.80 2.89
N SER A 209 2.48 11.15 2.74
CA SER A 209 1.39 11.56 1.85
C SER A 209 0.90 12.97 2.18
N ALA A 210 0.65 13.26 3.46
CA ALA A 210 0.20 14.59 3.91
C ALA A 210 1.27 15.67 3.66
N ALA A 211 2.55 15.36 3.89
CA ALA A 211 3.66 16.26 3.57
C ALA A 211 3.79 16.50 2.06
N ASN A 212 3.68 15.45 1.25
CA ASN A 212 3.71 15.52 -0.21
C ASN A 212 2.53 16.35 -0.75
N ARG A 213 1.31 16.13 -0.26
CA ARG A 213 0.13 16.97 -0.57
C ARG A 213 0.41 18.44 -0.29
N ARG A 214 0.87 18.76 0.93
CA ARG A 214 1.18 20.16 1.29
C ARG A 214 2.27 20.76 0.41
N ALA A 215 3.28 20.00 0.01
CA ALA A 215 4.33 20.49 -0.86
C ALA A 215 3.81 20.75 -2.29
N VAL A 216 3.12 19.77 -2.87
CA VAL A 216 2.57 19.86 -4.24
C VAL A 216 1.56 20.99 -4.33
N MET A 217 0.58 21.05 -3.43
CA MET A 217 -0.48 22.07 -3.46
C MET A 217 0.04 23.49 -3.18
N ARG A 218 1.21 23.64 -2.52
CA ARG A 218 1.88 24.95 -2.37
C ARG A 218 2.65 25.36 -3.63
N ALA A 219 3.27 24.42 -4.32
CA ALA A 219 4.05 24.70 -5.53
C ALA A 219 3.17 24.93 -6.78
N LEU A 220 2.05 24.21 -6.86
CA LEU A 220 1.20 24.14 -8.06
C LEU A 220 0.71 25.51 -8.58
N PRO A 221 0.22 26.44 -7.73
CA PRO A 221 -0.24 27.74 -8.22
C PRO A 221 0.88 28.57 -8.86
N ALA A 222 2.11 28.46 -8.35
CA ALA A 222 3.25 29.17 -8.93
C ALA A 222 3.64 28.58 -10.29
N VAL A 223 3.62 27.24 -10.41
CA VAL A 223 3.86 26.54 -11.68
C VAL A 223 2.81 26.92 -12.72
N ILE A 224 1.53 26.87 -12.37
CA ILE A 224 0.44 27.21 -13.29
C ILE A 224 0.57 28.66 -13.77
N ARG A 225 0.83 29.60 -12.86
CA ARG A 225 1.04 31.01 -13.24
C ARG A 225 2.22 31.19 -14.19
N ALA A 226 3.35 30.51 -13.97
CA ALA A 226 4.51 30.61 -14.85
C ALA A 226 4.21 30.06 -16.26
N ILE A 227 3.40 29.00 -16.36
CA ILE A 227 2.97 28.44 -17.64
C ILE A 227 1.96 29.36 -18.34
N ASP A 228 0.99 29.88 -17.59
CA ASP A 228 -0.08 30.74 -18.09
C ASP A 228 0.43 32.12 -18.56
N ALA A 229 1.43 32.67 -17.86
CA ALA A 229 2.13 33.88 -18.27
C ALA A 229 3.05 33.67 -19.50
N GLY A 230 3.21 32.43 -19.98
CA GLY A 230 4.12 32.09 -21.08
C GLY A 230 5.60 32.16 -20.69
N GLU A 231 5.92 32.33 -19.40
CA GLU A 231 7.29 32.33 -18.89
C GLU A 231 7.94 30.95 -19.00
N ARG A 232 7.12 29.89 -19.04
CA ARG A 232 7.55 28.50 -19.23
C ARG A 232 6.60 27.74 -20.14
N VAL A 233 7.15 26.95 -21.06
CA VAL A 233 6.38 26.03 -21.91
C VAL A 233 6.11 24.70 -21.21
N GLU A 234 7.01 24.32 -20.29
CA GLU A 234 6.92 23.10 -19.51
C GLU A 234 7.42 23.34 -18.09
N ALA A 235 6.79 22.71 -17.11
CA ALA A 235 7.32 22.60 -15.77
C ALA A 235 7.06 21.22 -15.18
N THR A 236 8.02 20.70 -14.43
CA THR A 236 7.91 19.40 -13.76
C THR A 236 8.12 19.54 -12.26
N LEU A 237 7.14 19.09 -11.47
CA LEU A 237 7.29 18.82 -10.05
C LEU A 237 7.69 17.36 -9.86
N GLU A 238 8.89 17.11 -9.31
CA GLU A 238 9.41 15.76 -9.11
C GLU A 238 9.76 15.53 -7.65
N LEU A 239 9.28 14.43 -7.07
CA LEU A 239 9.70 14.00 -5.73
C LEU A 239 11.01 13.20 -5.85
N ARG A 240 12.11 13.76 -5.36
CA ARG A 240 13.42 13.08 -5.27
C ARG A 240 13.91 13.08 -3.83
N ASP A 241 14.28 11.90 -3.32
CA ASP A 241 14.84 11.72 -1.97
C ASP A 241 13.99 12.37 -0.85
N GLY A 242 12.66 12.42 -1.04
CA GLY A 242 11.72 13.05 -0.10
C GLY A 242 11.56 14.57 -0.25
N ALA A 243 12.31 15.21 -1.15
CA ALA A 243 12.19 16.62 -1.49
C ALA A 243 11.41 16.82 -2.80
N LEU A 244 10.52 17.81 -2.84
CA LEU A 244 9.83 18.21 -4.07
C LEU A 244 10.71 19.22 -4.82
N LEU A 245 11.11 18.88 -6.04
CA LEU A 245 11.90 19.73 -6.92
C LEU A 245 11.01 20.29 -8.02
N VAL A 246 11.19 21.58 -8.35
CA VAL A 246 10.58 22.21 -9.52
C VAL A 246 11.65 22.35 -10.59
N ARG A 247 11.39 21.80 -11.78
CA ARG A 247 12.25 21.92 -12.96
C ARG A 247 11.49 22.71 -14.01
#